data_AF-A0A7W1UZE8-F1
#
_entry.id   AF-A0A7W1UZE8-F1
#
_cell.length_a   1.000
_cell.length_b   1.000
_cell.length_c   1.000
_cell.angle_alpha   90.00
_cell.angle_beta   90.00
_cell.angle_gamma   90.00
#
_symmetry.space_group_name_H-M   'P 1'
#
loop_
_entity.id
_entity.type
_entity.pdbx_description
1 polymer ?
#
loop_
_entity_poly.entity_id
_entity_poly.type
_entity_poly.pdbx_seq_one_letter_code
_entity_poly.pdbx_strand_id
1 'polypeptide(L)'
;THPVKSSRGYLYETENLIELPDGYEIEAIPTIKSISNKFGEYKVEILVNPDNTISYRRKFFVREGSYPKEEYYNFRQLFSEAALQDNAKMVLVKK
;
A
#
# COMPACT_ATOMS: atom_id res chain seq x y z
N THR A 1 -11.36 4.69 -27.91
CA THR A 1 -10.69 4.63 -26.58
C THR A 1 -9.64 5.73 -26.51
N HIS A 2 -9.71 6.58 -25.49
CA HIS A 2 -8.86 7.77 -25.31
C HIS A 2 -7.58 7.44 -24.51
N PRO A 3 -6.48 8.21 -24.68
CA PRO A 3 -5.25 8.03 -23.93
C PRO A 3 -5.43 8.30 -22.44
N VAL A 4 -4.57 7.70 -21.60
CA VAL A 4 -4.55 7.97 -20.16
C VAL A 4 -3.76 9.25 -19.93
N LYS A 5 -4.41 10.24 -19.32
CA LYS A 5 -3.77 11.51 -18.96
C LYS A 5 -3.75 11.67 -17.45
N SER A 6 -2.59 11.43 -16.85
CA SER A 6 -2.29 11.83 -15.47
C SER A 6 -1.71 13.25 -15.54
N SER A 7 -2.58 14.25 -15.40
CA SER A 7 -2.20 15.66 -15.58
C SER A 7 -1.31 16.21 -14.45
N ARG A 8 -1.31 15.56 -13.29
CA ARG A 8 -0.42 15.82 -12.15
C ARG A 8 -0.13 14.51 -11.43
N GLY A 9 1.14 14.30 -11.12
CA GLY A 9 1.57 13.23 -10.24
C GLY A 9 1.15 13.56 -8.81
N TYR A 10 1.08 12.54 -7.97
CA TYR A 10 0.80 12.72 -6.56
C TYR A 10 1.53 11.69 -5.72
N LEU A 11 1.81 12.09 -4.49
CA LEU A 11 2.43 11.27 -3.47
C LEU A 11 1.52 11.29 -2.24
N TYR A 12 1.15 10.10 -1.78
CA TYR A 12 0.49 9.89 -0.51
C TYR A 12 1.41 9.11 0.40
N GLU A 13 1.80 9.73 1.51
CA GLU A 13 2.57 9.11 2.57
C GLU A 13 1.75 9.09 3.85
N THR A 14 1.86 8.02 4.61
CA THR A 14 1.12 7.83 5.85
C THR A 14 2.00 7.06 6.81
N GLU A 15 2.08 7.54 8.03
CA GLU A 15 2.77 6.86 9.13
C GLU A 15 1.81 6.81 10.31
N ASN A 16 1.64 5.61 10.89
CA ASN A 16 0.81 5.39 12.05
C ASN A 16 1.55 4.50 13.05
N LEU A 17 1.33 4.78 14.33
CA LEU A 17 1.66 3.88 15.42
C LEU A 17 0.36 3.30 15.97
N ILE A 18 0.28 1.97 16.05
CA ILE A 18 -0.91 1.25 16.48
C ILE A 18 -0.55 0.50 17.76
N GLU A 19 -1.24 0.81 18.85
CA GLU A 19 -1.09 0.08 20.12
C GLU A 19 -1.97 -1.16 20.09
N LEU A 20 -1.43 -2.32 20.47
CA LEU A 20 -2.24 -3.52 20.62
C LEU A 20 -3.04 -3.45 21.93
N PRO A 21 -4.34 -3.82 21.90
CA PRO A 21 -5.12 -3.95 23.13
C PRO A 21 -4.53 -5.02 24.06
N ASP A 22 -4.72 -4.82 25.37
CA ASP A 22 -4.26 -5.78 26.38
C ASP A 22 -4.88 -7.17 26.18
N GLY A 23 -4.04 -8.21 26.35
CA GLY A 23 -4.45 -9.61 26.20
C GLY A 23 -4.61 -10.07 24.75
N TYR A 24 -4.22 -9.26 23.76
CA TYR A 24 -4.13 -9.66 22.36
C TYR A 24 -2.68 -9.89 21.94
N GLU A 25 -2.48 -10.87 21.06
CA GLU A 25 -1.21 -11.12 20.40
C GLU A 25 -1.39 -11.23 18.88
N ILE A 26 -0.32 -10.98 18.14
CA ILE A 26 -0.31 -11.09 16.69
C ILE A 26 -0.21 -12.57 16.29
N GLU A 27 -1.24 -13.08 15.62
CA GLU A 27 -1.25 -14.43 15.06
C GLU A 27 -0.62 -14.44 13.66
N ALA A 28 -0.97 -13.45 12.84
CA ALA A 28 -0.51 -13.37 11.46
C ALA A 28 -0.31 -11.92 11.02
N ILE A 29 0.85 -11.67 10.39
CA ILE A 29 1.17 -10.41 9.72
C ILE A 29 0.94 -10.62 8.21
N PRO A 30 0.24 -9.69 7.52
CA PRO A 30 0.03 -9.83 6.10
C PRO A 30 1.35 -9.69 5.33
N THR A 31 1.54 -10.56 4.33
CA THR A 31 2.64 -10.40 3.38
C THR A 31 2.29 -9.32 2.38
N ILE A 32 2.98 -8.17 2.45
CA ILE A 32 2.75 -7.07 1.53
C ILE A 32 3.75 -7.10 0.36
N LYS A 33 3.23 -6.92 -0.85
CA LYS A 33 4.04 -6.78 -2.06
C LYS A 33 4.30 -5.31 -2.37
N SER A 34 5.56 -4.93 -2.54
CA SER A 34 5.92 -3.64 -3.11
C SER A 34 5.73 -3.66 -4.63
N ILE A 35 5.21 -2.57 -5.18
CA ILE A 35 4.96 -2.43 -6.62
C ILE A 35 5.74 -1.21 -7.09
N SER A 36 6.52 -1.34 -8.16
CA SER A 36 7.21 -0.20 -8.78
C SER A 36 7.24 -0.39 -10.29
N ASN A 37 6.74 0.60 -11.03
CA ASN A 37 6.68 0.57 -12.48
C ASN A 37 6.72 1.99 -13.07
N LYS A 38 6.58 2.11 -14.39
CA LYS A 38 6.61 3.40 -15.11
C LYS A 38 5.47 4.37 -14.74
N PHE A 39 4.42 3.89 -14.09
CA PHE A 39 3.27 4.69 -13.67
C PHE A 39 3.39 5.17 -12.22
N GLY A 40 4.22 4.53 -11.40
CA GLY A 40 4.28 4.85 -9.98
C GLY A 40 4.91 3.77 -9.12
N GLU A 41 4.74 3.94 -7.82
CA GLU A 41 5.28 3.08 -6.78
C GLU A 41 4.30 2.96 -5.62
N TYR A 42 4.17 1.77 -5.08
CA TYR A 42 3.43 1.46 -3.86
C TYR A 42 4.33 0.65 -2.92
N LYS A 43 4.45 1.11 -1.69
CA LYS A 43 5.23 0.46 -0.63
C LYS A 43 4.48 0.55 0.68
N VAL A 44 4.55 -0.54 1.45
CA VAL A 44 4.12 -0.59 2.84
C VAL A 44 5.21 -1.27 3.64
N GLU A 45 5.45 -0.72 4.82
CA GLU A 45 6.33 -1.27 5.82
C GLU A 45 5.55 -1.44 7.12
N ILE A 46 5.64 -2.63 7.70
CA ILE A 46 5.01 -3.00 8.96
C ILE A 46 6.11 -3.50 9.88
N LEU A 47 6.28 -2.85 11.03
CA LEU A 47 7.24 -3.26 12.06
C LEU A 47 6.50 -3.51 13.37
N VAL A 48 6.71 -4.69 13.95
CA VAL A 48 6.23 -5.02 15.30
C VAL A 48 7.30 -4.59 16.28
N ASN A 49 6.96 -3.68 17.18
CA ASN A 49 7.87 -3.12 18.15
C ASN A 49 7.84 -3.92 19.48
N PRO A 50 8.89 -3.85 20.31
CA PRO A 50 8.94 -4.58 21.59
C PRO A 50 7.93 -4.12 22.64
N ASP A 51 7.37 -2.92 22.49
CA ASP A 51 6.46 -2.26 23.43
C ASP A 51 4.97 -2.52 23.13
N ASN A 52 4.67 -3.63 22.44
CA ASN A 52 3.33 -4.01 22.01
C ASN A 52 2.66 -2.96 21.09
N THR A 53 3.48 -2.29 20.27
CA THR A 53 3.01 -1.39 19.22
C THR A 53 3.42 -1.87 17.84
N ILE A 54 2.71 -1.41 16.81
CA ILE A 54 3.01 -1.65 15.40
C ILE A 54 3.22 -0.32 14.72
N SER A 55 4.39 -0.15 14.10
CA SER A 55 4.66 0.95 13.19
C SER A 55 4.21 0.57 11.79
N TYR A 56 3.27 1.32 11.23
CA TYR A 56 2.77 1.16 9.87
C TYR A 56 3.16 2.37 9.04
N ARG A 57 3.88 2.14 7.93
CA ARG A 57 4.21 3.19 6.95
C ARG A 57 3.73 2.79 5.57
N ARG A 58 3.06 3.71 4.88
CA ARG A 58 2.59 3.54 3.51
C ARG A 58 3.07 4.68 2.65
N LYS A 59 3.55 4.35 1.46
CA LYS A 59 3.91 5.28 0.39
C LYS A 59 3.23 4.85 -0.90
N PHE A 60 2.41 5.72 -1.46
CA PHE A 60 1.81 5.53 -2.77
C PHE A 60 2.07 6.74 -3.65
N PHE A 61 2.89 6.53 -4.67
CA PHE A 61 3.32 7.53 -5.62
C PHE A 61 2.77 7.21 -7.01
N VAL A 62 2.17 8.19 -7.66
CA VAL A 62 1.72 8.09 -9.05
C VAL A 62 2.42 9.18 -9.85
N ARG A 63 3.10 8.78 -10.92
CA ARG A 63 3.83 9.67 -11.81
C ARG A 63 2.85 10.43 -12.70
N GLU A 64 3.17 11.69 -12.97
CA GLU A 64 2.54 12.40 -14.08
C GLU A 64 2.97 11.79 -15.41
N GLY A 65 2.08 11.85 -16.39
CA GLY A 65 2.38 11.29 -17.70
C GLY A 65 1.17 11.21 -18.61
N SER A 66 1.46 11.20 -19.90
CA SER A 66 0.50 10.81 -20.94
C SER A 66 0.91 9.44 -21.44
N TYR A 67 0.06 8.45 -21.21
CA TYR A 67 0.33 7.06 -21.61
C TYR A 67 -0.59 6.68 -22.76
N PRO A 68 -0.08 5.90 -23.75
CA PRO A 68 -0.89 5.44 -24.87
C PRO A 68 -2.03 4.54 -24.36
N LYS A 69 -3.12 4.45 -25.12
CA LYS A 69 -4.35 3.73 -24.70
C LYS A 69 -4.08 2.25 -24.41
N GLU A 70 -3.09 1.67 -25.07
CA GLU A 70 -2.62 0.29 -24.94
C GLU A 70 -2.09 0.01 -23.52
N GLU A 71 -1.61 1.04 -22.83
CA GLU A 71 -1.04 0.94 -21.48
C GLU A 71 -2.07 1.12 -20.37
N TYR A 72 -3.34 1.36 -20.71
CA TYR A 72 -4.39 1.58 -19.72
C TYR A 72 -4.55 0.41 -18.75
N TYR A 73 -4.43 -0.83 -19.24
CA TYR A 73 -4.51 -2.02 -18.38
C TYR A 73 -3.39 -2.01 -17.33
N ASN A 74 -2.14 -1.82 -17.75
CA ASN A 74 -0.99 -1.79 -16.85
C ASN A 74 -1.06 -0.60 -15.88
N PHE A 75 -1.56 0.55 -16.34
CA PHE A 75 -1.81 1.72 -15.48
C PHE A 75 -2.82 1.40 -14.39
N ARG A 76 -3.99 0.84 -14.75
CA ARG A 76 -5.01 0.41 -13.79
C ARG A 76 -4.52 -0.66 -12.83
N GLN A 77 -3.64 -1.55 -13.28
CA GLN A 77 -3.10 -2.62 -12.45
C GLN A 77 -2.31 -2.06 -11.25
N LEU A 78 -1.60 -0.94 -11.38
CA LEU A 78 -0.94 -0.28 -10.24
C LEU A 78 -1.93 0.00 -9.10
N PHE A 79 -3.11 0.52 -9.42
CA PHE A 79 -4.17 0.83 -8.44
C PHE A 79 -4.82 -0.42 -7.88
N SER A 80 -5.11 -1.40 -8.73
CA SER A 80 -5.74 -2.65 -8.30
C SER A 80 -4.84 -3.43 -7.35
N GLU A 81 -3.55 -3.53 -7.66
CA GLU A 81 -2.58 -4.23 -6.82
C GLU A 81 -2.35 -3.49 -5.50
N ALA A 82 -2.25 -2.15 -5.52
CA ALA A 82 -2.20 -1.33 -4.30
C ALA A 82 -3.44 -1.55 -3.42
N ALA A 83 -4.64 -1.52 -4.00
CA ALA A 83 -5.88 -1.77 -3.26
C ALA A 83 -5.95 -3.20 -2.68
N LEU A 84 -5.41 -4.20 -3.38
CA LEU A 84 -5.31 -5.57 -2.85
C LEU A 84 -4.40 -5.61 -1.62
N GLN A 85 -3.25 -4.94 -1.67
CA GLN A 85 -2.33 -4.87 -0.53
C GLN A 85 -2.93 -4.08 0.64
N ASP A 86 -3.64 -2.98 0.38
CA ASP A 86 -4.33 -2.17 1.40
C ASP A 86 -5.44 -2.96 2.11
N ASN A 87 -6.06 -3.94 1.44
CA ASN A 87 -7.07 -4.83 2.04
C ASN A 87 -6.48 -6.02 2.81
N ALA A 88 -5.16 -6.20 2.80
CA ALA A 88 -4.52 -7.30 3.53
C ALA A 88 -4.69 -7.10 5.05
N LYS A 89 -5.02 -8.18 5.76
CA LYS A 89 -5.40 -8.12 7.17
C LYS A 89 -4.31 -8.67 8.06
N MET A 90 -4.04 -7.95 9.15
CA MET A 90 -3.36 -8.50 10.31
C MET A 90 -4.37 -9.19 11.21
N VAL A 91 -4.03 -10.37 11.73
CA VAL A 91 -4.90 -11.15 12.60
C VAL A 91 -4.37 -11.08 14.02
N LEU A 92 -5.23 -10.67 14.95
CA LEU A 92 -4.96 -10.64 16.38
C LEU A 92 -5.82 -11.71 17.06
N VAL A 93 -5.23 -12.46 17.97
CA VAL A 93 -5.94 -13.44 18.79
C VAL A 93 -5.89 -13.02 20.25
N LYS A 94 -6.99 -13.26 20.96
CA LYS A 94 -7.04 -13.04 22.40
C LYS A 94 -6.41 -14.23 23.11
N LYS A 95 -5.51 -13.96 24.06
CA LYS A 95 -5.00 -14.95 25.02
C LYS A 95 -5.80 -14.95 26.32
#